data_AF-A0A134AJ23-F1
#
_entry.id   AF-A0A134AJ23-F1
#
_cell.length_a   1.000
_cell.length_b   1.000
_cell.length_c   1.000
_cell.angle_alpha   90.00
_cell.angle_beta   90.00
_cell.angle_gamma   90.00
#
_symmetry.space_group_name_H-M   'P 1'
#
loop_
_entity.id
_entity.type
_entity.pdbx_description
1 polymer ?
#
loop_
_entity_poly.entity_id
_entity_poly.type
_entity_poly.pdbx_seq_one_letter_code
_entity_poly.pdbx_strand_id
1 'polypeptide(L)'
;MRCVCGSGINSLYISHDGKIYPCSTMYNLKNSFMQLSELLSDNCKSRLFLEPIVDHIESCKYCDIRYFCCNICPSVNLSLYKNEKIVKTICDKNKKTLENIIWNKPSI
;
A
#
# COMPACT_ATOMS: atom_id res chain seq x y z
N MET A 1 7.53 -3.47 -3.02
CA MET A 1 6.67 -4.65 -3.31
C MET A 1 5.63 -4.26 -4.35
N ARG A 2 5.41 -5.06 -5.40
CA ARG A 2 4.45 -4.74 -6.48
C ARG A 2 3.12 -5.45 -6.23
N CYS A 3 2.00 -4.75 -6.43
CA CYS A 3 0.68 -5.35 -6.31
C CYS A 3 0.46 -6.41 -7.40
N VAL A 4 0.12 -7.65 -7.00
CA VAL A 4 0.00 -8.79 -7.94
C VAL A 4 -1.28 -8.72 -8.76
N CYS A 5 -2.37 -8.14 -8.23
CA CYS A 5 -3.63 -8.06 -8.97
C CYS A 5 -3.66 -6.99 -10.07
N GLY A 6 -2.65 -6.12 -10.14
CA GLY A 6 -2.55 -5.07 -11.17
C GLY A 6 -3.51 -3.90 -11.01
N SER A 7 -4.36 -3.89 -9.98
CA SER A 7 -5.25 -2.76 -9.66
C SER A 7 -4.48 -1.44 -9.53
N GLY A 8 -4.99 -0.39 -10.14
CA GLY A 8 -4.30 0.90 -10.30
C GLY A 8 -3.31 0.96 -11.46
N ILE A 9 -2.95 -0.17 -12.08
CA ILE A 9 -1.97 -0.24 -13.19
C ILE A 9 -2.67 -0.65 -14.49
N ASN A 10 -3.34 -1.80 -14.50
CA ASN A 10 -4.04 -2.35 -15.67
C ASN A 10 -5.58 -2.30 -15.55
N SER A 11 -6.07 -1.87 -14.38
CA SER A 11 -7.48 -1.79 -14.06
C SER A 11 -7.72 -0.65 -13.08
N LEU A 12 -8.88 0.00 -13.20
CA LEU A 12 -9.32 1.09 -12.35
C LEU A 12 -10.78 0.88 -11.96
N TYR A 13 -11.16 1.39 -10.80
CA TYR A 13 -12.55 1.45 -10.37
C TYR A 13 -13.04 2.89 -10.48
N ILE A 14 -14.18 3.09 -11.13
CA ILE A 14 -14.85 4.39 -11.23
C ILE A 14 -16.14 4.30 -10.41
N SER A 15 -16.30 5.16 -9.41
CA SER A 15 -17.52 5.23 -8.60
C SER A 15 -18.62 6.01 -9.31
N HIS A 16 -19.84 5.90 -8.78
CA HIS A 16 -21.02 6.59 -9.31
C HIS A 16 -20.93 8.13 -9.28
N ASP A 17 -20.07 8.71 -8.44
CA ASP A 17 -19.79 10.15 -8.38
C ASP A 17 -18.62 10.58 -9.29
N GLY A 18 -18.15 9.67 -10.17
CA GLY A 18 -17.08 9.94 -11.14
C GLY A 18 -15.67 9.93 -10.56
N LYS A 19 -15.47 9.61 -9.28
CA LYS A 19 -14.12 9.45 -8.70
C LYS A 19 -13.48 8.15 -9.17
N ILE A 20 -12.18 8.22 -9.42
CA ILE A 20 -11.37 7.08 -9.87
C ILE A 20 -10.53 6.57 -8.69
N TYR A 21 -10.53 5.26 -8.51
CA TYR A 21 -9.82 4.54 -7.48
C TYR A 21 -8.97 3.42 -8.09
N PRO A 22 -7.92 2.95 -7.40
CA PRO A 22 -7.15 1.80 -7.86
C PRO A 22 -7.99 0.51 -7.92
N CYS A 23 -8.90 0.30 -6.96
CA CYS A 23 -9.89 -0.78 -6.96
C CYS A 23 -11.11 -0.42 -6.11
N SER A 24 -12.15 -1.25 -6.16
CA SER A 24 -13.39 -1.03 -5.39
C SER A 24 -13.17 -1.00 -3.87
N THR A 25 -12.23 -1.76 -3.32
CA THR A 25 -11.94 -1.71 -1.87
C THR A 25 -11.40 -0.34 -1.44
N MET A 26 -10.71 0.37 -2.33
CA MET A 26 -10.14 1.69 -2.04
C MET A 26 -11.19 2.80 -1.97
N TYR A 27 -12.35 2.60 -2.61
CA TYR A 27 -13.51 3.47 -2.46
C TYR A 27 -13.94 3.57 -0.99
N ASN A 28 -14.05 2.42 -0.31
CA ASN A 28 -14.41 2.37 1.11
C ASN A 28 -13.36 3.05 2.01
N LEU A 29 -12.10 3.06 1.56
CA LEU A 29 -11.00 3.73 2.24
C LEU A 29 -10.89 5.22 1.91
N LYS A 30 -11.73 5.72 0.99
CA LYS A 30 -11.76 7.09 0.46
C LYS A 30 -10.43 7.56 -0.14
N ASN A 31 -9.70 6.64 -0.75
CA ASN A 31 -8.39 6.92 -1.36
C ASN A 31 -8.49 7.00 -2.89
N SER A 32 -9.13 8.06 -3.39
CA SER A 32 -9.27 8.31 -4.83
C SER A 32 -8.00 8.91 -5.41
N PHE A 33 -7.67 8.55 -6.65
CA PHE A 33 -6.59 9.17 -7.41
C PHE A 33 -6.97 10.56 -7.93
N MET A 34 -8.17 10.66 -8.53
CA MET A 34 -8.64 11.85 -9.26
C MET A 34 -10.12 11.71 -9.65
N GLN A 35 -10.69 12.74 -10.26
CA GLN A 35 -12.02 12.70 -10.87
C GLN A 35 -11.95 12.32 -12.36
N LEU A 36 -12.97 11.65 -12.91
CA LEU A 36 -12.99 11.21 -14.31
C LEU A 36 -12.84 12.37 -15.29
N SER A 37 -13.43 13.53 -14.99
CA SER A 37 -13.26 14.73 -15.80
C SER A 37 -11.81 15.18 -15.95
N GLU A 38 -10.98 14.95 -14.92
CA GLU A 38 -9.56 15.30 -14.95
C GLU A 38 -8.78 14.32 -15.84
N LEU A 39 -9.17 13.04 -15.86
CA LEU A 39 -8.52 12.01 -16.70
C LEU A 39 -8.75 12.28 -18.18
N LEU A 40 -9.95 12.77 -18.52
CA LEU A 40 -10.33 13.11 -19.89
C LEU A 40 -9.73 14.44 -20.36
N SER A 41 -9.08 15.20 -19.47
CA SER A 41 -8.38 16.42 -19.84
C SER A 41 -6.93 16.14 -20.23
N ASP A 42 -6.37 16.92 -21.16
CA ASP A 42 -4.96 16.85 -21.59
C ASP A 42 -3.94 17.13 -20.44
N ASN A 43 -4.44 17.44 -19.24
CA ASN A 43 -3.63 17.67 -18.04
C ASN A 43 -3.33 16.39 -17.24
N CYS A 44 -3.71 15.20 -17.73
CA CYS A 44 -3.43 13.96 -17.02
C CYS A 44 -1.93 13.62 -17.01
N LYS A 45 -1.18 14.21 -16.08
CA LYS A 45 0.27 13.97 -15.88
C LYS A 45 0.59 12.83 -14.93
N SER A 46 -0.39 12.24 -14.25
CA SER A 46 -0.11 11.27 -13.18
C SER A 46 -0.15 9.83 -13.69
N ARG A 47 1.04 9.25 -13.70
CA ARG A 47 1.28 7.81 -13.61
C ARG A 47 0.52 7.27 -12.38
N LEU A 48 -0.57 6.54 -12.61
CA LEU A 48 -1.31 5.81 -11.56
C LEU A 48 -0.44 4.64 -11.07
N PHE A 49 0.38 4.88 -10.05
CA PHE A 49 1.20 3.83 -9.45
C PHE A 49 0.91 3.80 -7.96
N LEU A 50 0.69 2.58 -7.47
CA LEU A 50 0.59 2.32 -6.05
C LEU A 50 2.01 2.17 -5.50
N GLU A 51 2.45 3.17 -4.74
CA GLU A 51 3.69 3.09 -3.98
C GLU A 51 3.51 2.18 -2.75
N PRO A 52 4.55 1.44 -2.33
CA PRO A 52 4.51 0.67 -1.09
C PRO A 52 4.25 1.57 0.11
N ILE A 53 3.25 1.24 0.94
CA ILE A 53 2.89 2.06 2.11
C ILE A 53 4.07 2.34 3.06
N VAL A 54 5.00 1.39 3.13
CA VAL A 54 6.17 1.44 4.03
C VAL A 54 7.18 2.52 3.65
N ASP A 55 7.10 3.04 2.42
CA ASP A 55 7.96 4.14 1.97
C ASP A 55 7.50 5.48 2.52
N HIS A 56 6.25 5.57 2.99
CA HIS A 56 5.65 6.77 3.58
C HIS A 56 5.60 6.73 5.11
N ILE A 57 6.19 5.71 5.74
CA ILE A 57 6.16 5.53 7.19
C ILE A 57 7.57 5.70 7.75
N GLU A 58 7.77 6.74 8.57
CA GLU A 58 9.10 7.10 9.06
C GLU A 58 9.78 5.97 9.83
N SER A 59 9.03 5.22 10.65
CA SER A 59 9.57 4.07 11.39
C SER A 59 9.98 2.88 10.49
N CYS A 60 9.43 2.79 9.28
CA CYS A 60 9.78 1.76 8.31
C CYS A 60 11.04 2.10 7.50
N LYS A 61 11.38 3.38 7.36
CA LYS A 61 12.50 3.87 6.53
C LYS A 61 13.84 3.20 6.83
N TYR A 62 14.11 2.94 8.11
CA TYR A 62 15.33 2.31 8.61
C TYR A 62 15.18 0.82 8.92
N CYS A 63 14.08 0.19 8.46
CA CYS A 63 13.81 -1.22 8.68
C CYS A 63 14.22 -2.03 7.45
N ASP A 64 15.17 -2.96 7.62
CA ASP A 64 15.70 -3.78 6.53
C ASP A 64 14.68 -4.75 5.94
N ILE A 65 13.66 -5.12 6.73
CA ILE A 65 12.61 -6.05 6.30
C ILE A 65 11.35 -5.35 5.74
N ARG A 66 11.35 -4.01 5.58
CA ARG A 66 10.13 -3.22 5.30
C ARG A 66 9.32 -3.69 4.09
N TYR A 67 9.99 -4.17 3.04
CA TYR A 67 9.30 -4.64 1.84
C TYR A 67 8.82 -6.09 1.91
N PHE A 68 9.19 -6.82 2.96
CA PHE A 68 8.79 -8.21 3.19
C PHE A 68 7.66 -8.33 4.22
N CYS A 69 7.46 -7.32 5.08
CA CYS A 69 6.41 -7.34 6.09
C CYS A 69 5.07 -6.76 5.61
N CYS A 70 5.04 -5.99 4.52
CA CYS A 70 3.81 -5.42 3.97
C CYS A 70 3.05 -6.43 3.10
N ASN A 71 1.73 -6.27 3.00
CA ASN A 71 0.89 -7.11 2.14
C ASN A 71 1.08 -6.72 0.67
N ILE A 72 0.95 -7.71 -0.22
CA ILE A 72 0.89 -7.48 -1.67
C ILE A 72 -0.34 -6.67 -2.11
N CYS A 73 -1.35 -6.56 -1.24
CA CYS A 73 -2.58 -5.82 -1.48
C CYS A 73 -2.52 -4.44 -0.80
N PRO A 74 -2.46 -3.33 -1.57
CA PRO A 74 -2.39 -1.99 -1.00
C PRO A 74 -3.60 -1.60 -0.15
N SER A 75 -4.80 -2.15 -0.42
CA SER A 75 -6.00 -1.83 0.39
C SER A 75 -5.91 -2.44 1.79
N VAL A 76 -5.36 -3.66 1.90
CA VAL A 76 -5.09 -4.29 3.20
C VAL A 76 -4.10 -3.45 3.99
N ASN A 77 -3.00 -3.03 3.36
CA ASN A 77 -2.03 -2.14 3.96
C ASN A 77 -2.70 -0.84 4.45
N LEU A 78 -3.38 -0.09 3.59
CA LEU A 78 -4.06 1.14 3.98
C LEU A 78 -5.08 0.95 5.11
N SER A 79 -5.76 -0.20 5.16
CA SER A 79 -6.69 -0.51 6.25
C SER A 79 -5.96 -0.77 7.56
N LEU A 80 -4.88 -1.57 7.54
CA LEU A 80 -4.11 -1.92 8.74
C LEU A 80 -3.39 -0.70 9.33
N TYR A 81 -2.75 0.08 8.46
CA TYR A 81 -1.90 1.21 8.87
C TYR A 81 -2.69 2.44 9.34
N LYS A 82 -4.03 2.42 9.27
CA LYS A 82 -4.89 3.39 9.99
C LYS A 82 -4.84 3.23 11.51
N ASN A 83 -4.35 2.09 12.03
CA ASN A 83 -4.27 1.84 13.46
C ASN A 83 -2.83 1.51 13.87
N GLU A 84 -2.13 2.53 14.37
CA GLU A 84 -0.73 2.42 14.79
C GLU A 84 -0.50 1.33 15.85
N LYS A 85 -1.46 1.09 16.76
CA LYS A 85 -1.33 0.04 17.79
C LYS A 85 -1.32 -1.36 17.18
N ILE A 86 -2.18 -1.59 16.17
CA ILE A 86 -2.20 -2.86 15.44
C ILE A 86 -0.89 -3.04 14.66
N VAL A 87 -0.45 -2.00 13.94
CA VAL A 87 0.81 -2.04 13.19
C VAL A 87 1.99 -2.36 14.12
N LYS A 88 2.09 -1.69 15.27
CA LYS A 88 3.16 -1.93 16.24
C LYS A 88 3.12 -3.38 16.73
N THR A 89 1.96 -3.89 17.09
CA THR A 89 1.79 -5.29 17.53
C THR A 89 2.23 -6.30 16.46
N ILE A 90 1.89 -6.05 15.20
CA ILE A 90 2.30 -6.90 14.07
C ILE A 90 3.82 -6.81 13.87
N CYS A 91 4.37 -5.60 13.92
CA CYS A 91 5.80 -5.35 13.79
C CYS A 91 6.60 -6.10 14.86
N ASP A 92 6.22 -5.95 16.13
CA ASP A 92 6.91 -6.56 17.27
C ASP A 92 6.89 -8.10 17.18
N LYS A 93 5.77 -8.69 16.73
CA LYS A 93 5.65 -10.15 16.55
C LYS A 93 6.45 -10.69 15.38
N ASN A 94 6.44 -9.98 14.25
CA ASN A 94 6.94 -10.52 13.00
C ASN A 94 8.39 -10.16 12.73
N LYS A 95 8.91 -9.06 13.30
CA LYS A 95 10.21 -8.51 12.93
C LYS A 95 11.34 -9.51 13.15
N LYS A 96 11.47 -10.07 14.36
CA LYS A 96 12.52 -11.05 14.67
C LYS A 96 12.44 -12.28 13.76
N THR A 97 11.23 -12.80 13.55
CA THR A 97 10.99 -13.95 12.67
C THR A 97 11.42 -13.67 11.24
N LEU A 98 11.03 -12.52 10.67
CA LEU A 98 11.37 -12.13 9.31
C LEU A 98 12.87 -11.84 9.16
N GLU A 99 13.49 -11.18 10.13
CA GLU A 99 14.94 -10.95 10.13
C GLU A 99 15.72 -12.27 10.14
N ASN A 100 15.28 -13.26 10.93
CA ASN A 100 15.89 -14.59 10.95
C ASN A 100 15.72 -15.30 9.60
N ILE A 101 14.52 -15.29 9.01
CA ILE A 101 14.23 -15.99 7.75
C ILE A 101 14.99 -15.35 6.57
N ILE A 102 14.97 -14.02 6.48
CA ILE A 102 15.48 -13.30 5.30
C ILE A 102 17.00 -13.15 5.38
N TRP A 103 17.52 -12.85 6.58
CA TRP A 103 18.93 -12.49 6.76
C TRP A 103 19.76 -13.57 7.43
N ASN A 104 19.16 -14.71 7.78
CA ASN A 104 19.81 -15.77 8.58
C ASN A 104 20.51 -15.21 9.83
N LYS A 105 19.98 -14.12 10.43
CA LYS A 105 20.50 -13.59 11.68
C LYS A 105 20.12 -14.58 12.78
N PRO A 106 21.07 -15.32 13.40
CA PRO A 106 20.71 -16.16 14.52
C PRO A 106 20.22 -15.27 15.66
N SER A 107 19.17 -15.71 16.34
CA SER A 107 18.64 -15.02 17.50
C SER A 107 19.68 -15.03 18.61
N ILE A 108 20.34 -13.90 18.83
CA ILE A 108 21.14 -13.63 20.03
C ILE A 108 20.20 -13.60 21.24
#